data_AF-A0A7V3U3H6-F1
#
_entry.id   AF-A0A7V3U3H6-F1
#
_cell.length_a   1.000
_cell.length_b   1.000
_cell.length_c   1.000
_cell.angle_alpha   90.00
_cell.angle_beta   90.00
_cell.angle_gamma   90.00
#
_symmetry.space_group_name_H-M   'P 1'
#
loop_
_entity.id
_entity.type
_entity.pdbx_description
1 polymer ?
#
loop_
_entity_poly.entity_id
_entity_poly.type
_entity_poly.pdbx_seq_one_letter_code
_entity_poly.pdbx_strand_id
1 'polypeptide(L)'
;HYMQIEVAAKLAGTDQPELADKFLKFIVSDAFQSIIPTTNWMYPAITPADGLPEGFETLITPAKSLLVPADQADVLRDVALAEWLTALSK
;
A
#
# COMPACT_ATOMS: atom_id res chain seq x y z
N HIS A 1 -5.61 -12.85 -6.49
CA HIS A 1 -4.42 -12.30 -5.82
C HIS A 1 -4.88 -11.36 -4.70
N TYR A 2 -4.32 -11.46 -3.49
CA TYR A 2 -4.68 -10.55 -2.41
C TYR A 2 -4.02 -9.19 -2.65
N MET A 3 -4.78 -8.10 -2.56
CA MET A 3 -4.27 -6.76 -2.79
C MET A 3 -3.57 -6.24 -1.53
N GLN A 4 -2.33 -5.80 -1.68
CA GLN A 4 -1.57 -5.11 -0.64
C GLN A 4 -1.65 -3.61 -0.91
N ILE A 5 -1.96 -2.84 0.14
CA ILE A 5 -1.99 -1.37 0.12
C ILE A 5 -1.06 -0.89 1.23
N GLU A 6 -0.07 -0.09 0.86
CA GLU A 6 0.83 0.58 1.81
C GLU A 6 0.31 1.98 2.10
N VAL A 7 0.34 2.38 3.37
CA VAL A 7 -0.21 3.66 3.84
C VAL A 7 0.83 4.42 4.66
N ALA A 8 0.69 5.75 4.68
CA ALA A 8 1.43 6.63 5.58
C ALA A 8 0.45 7.49 6.38
N ALA A 9 0.81 7.80 7.62
CA ALA A 9 -0.01 8.62 8.51
C ALA A 9 0.85 9.55 9.35
N LYS A 10 0.27 10.68 9.75
CA LYS A 10 0.87 11.61 10.70
C LYS A 10 0.63 11.10 12.12
N LEU A 11 1.69 11.01 12.93
CA LEU A 11 1.56 10.72 14.36
C LEU A 11 0.82 11.88 15.05
N ALA A 12 -0.16 11.54 15.89
CA ALA A 12 -0.96 12.55 16.61
C ALA A 12 -0.12 13.45 17.53
N GLY A 13 1.00 12.94 18.06
CA GLY A 13 1.89 13.65 18.98
C GLY A 13 3.17 14.21 18.37
N THR A 14 3.24 14.40 17.04
CA THR A 14 4.43 14.98 16.42
C THR A 14 4.65 16.43 16.85
N ASP A 15 5.92 16.80 17.05
CA ASP A 15 6.38 18.18 17.26
C ASP A 15 6.47 18.98 15.95
N GLN A 16 6.31 18.33 14.80
CA GLN A 16 6.40 18.96 13.46
C GLN A 16 5.14 18.70 12.61
N PRO A 17 3.94 19.11 13.07
CA PRO A 17 2.67 18.79 12.40
C PRO A 17 2.58 19.35 10.99
N GLU A 18 3.08 20.56 10.76
CA GLU A 18 3.04 21.22 9.46
C GLU A 18 3.99 20.55 8.45
N LEU A 19 5.15 20.06 8.91
CA LEU A 19 6.07 19.33 8.05
C LEU A 19 5.51 17.96 7.69
N ALA A 20 4.89 17.26 8.65
CA ALA A 20 4.22 16.00 8.39
C ALA A 20 3.09 16.17 7.36
N ASP A 21 2.29 17.24 7.45
CA ASP A 21 1.26 17.53 6.45
C ASP A 21 1.84 17.84 5.06
N LYS A 22 2.97 18.57 5.00
CA LYS A 22 3.68 18.80 3.73
C LYS A 22 4.22 17.50 3.14
N PHE A 23 4.77 16.61 3.98
CA PHE A 23 5.28 15.32 3.54
C PHE A 23 4.15 14.42 3.02
N LEU A 24 3.02 14.31 3.74
CA LEU A 24 1.87 13.54 3.28
C LEU A 24 1.28 14.05 1.96
N LYS A 25 1.32 15.37 1.72
CA LYS A 25 0.97 15.96 0.41
C LYS A 25 2.01 15.64 -0.67
N PHE A 26 3.29 15.62 -0.30
CA PHE A 26 4.37 15.30 -1.23
C PHE A 26 4.33 13.84 -1.68
N ILE A 27 4.06 12.88 -0.79
CA ILE A 27 4.04 11.46 -1.19
C ILE A 27 2.91 11.11 -2.15
N VAL A 28 1.85 11.92 -2.22
CA VAL A 28 0.77 11.80 -3.23
C VAL A 28 0.97 12.73 -4.43
N SER A 29 2.14 13.34 -4.57
CA SER A 29 2.49 14.14 -5.74
C SER A 29 3.04 13.28 -6.87
N ASP A 30 3.00 13.81 -8.08
CA ASP A 30 3.59 13.18 -9.26
C ASP A 30 5.08 12.82 -9.03
N ALA A 31 5.86 13.76 -8.48
CA ALA A 31 7.30 13.55 -8.24
C ALA A 31 7.60 12.32 -7.38
N PHE A 32 6.77 12.03 -6.37
CA PHE A 32 6.93 10.84 -5.54
C PHE A 32 6.35 9.59 -6.22
N GLN A 33 5.18 9.70 -6.84
CA GLN A 33 4.49 8.56 -7.44
C GLN A 33 5.23 8.04 -8.69
N SER A 34 5.95 8.89 -9.41
CA SER A 34 6.76 8.52 -10.59
C SER A 34 7.93 7.58 -10.30
N ILE A 35 8.46 7.60 -9.07
CA ILE A 35 9.59 6.72 -8.70
C ILE A 35 9.15 5.40 -8.06
N ILE A 36 7.90 5.29 -7.61
CA ILE A 36 7.37 4.09 -6.94
C ILE A 36 7.50 2.81 -7.79
N PRO A 37 7.16 2.82 -9.11
CA PRO A 37 7.24 1.62 -9.95
C PRO A 37 8.60 0.93 -9.96
N THR A 38 9.69 1.69 -9.92
CA THR A 38 11.06 1.17 -10.11
C THR A 38 11.92 1.18 -8.85
N THR A 39 11.43 1.79 -7.76
CA THR A 39 12.12 1.78 -6.46
C THR A 39 11.44 0.87 -5.45
N ASN A 40 10.11 0.93 -5.34
CA ASN A 40 9.31 0.12 -4.42
C ASN A 40 8.67 -1.11 -5.09
N TRP A 41 8.73 -1.20 -6.43
CA TRP A 41 8.16 -2.31 -7.22
C TRP A 41 6.66 -2.51 -7.02
N MET A 42 5.93 -1.40 -6.95
CA MET A 42 4.48 -1.36 -6.74
C MET A 42 3.81 -0.49 -7.81
N TYR A 43 2.51 -0.70 -8.03
CA TYR A 43 1.72 0.29 -8.77
C TYR A 43 1.56 1.56 -7.93
N PRO A 44 1.65 2.75 -8.53
CA PRO A 44 1.46 4.00 -7.82
C PRO A 44 -0.03 4.19 -7.44
N ALA A 45 -0.28 4.85 -6.32
CA ALA A 45 -1.62 5.20 -5.86
C ALA A 45 -2.27 6.29 -6.74
N ILE A 46 -1.44 7.13 -7.36
CA ILE A 46 -1.85 8.10 -8.39
C ILE A 46 -0.98 7.84 -9.61
N THR A 47 -1.61 7.57 -10.75
CA THR A 47 -0.88 7.40 -12.02
C THR A 47 -0.11 8.68 -12.34
N PRO A 48 1.22 8.61 -12.52
CA PRO A 48 2.03 9.73 -12.97
C PRO A 48 1.54 10.32 -14.29
N ALA A 49 1.83 11.60 -14.53
CA ALA A 49 1.48 12.30 -15.76
C ALA A 49 2.08 11.62 -17.01
N ASP A 50 3.30 11.10 -16.88
CA ASP A 50 4.00 10.37 -17.96
C ASP A 50 3.56 8.89 -18.07
N GLY A 51 2.62 8.45 -17.23
CA GLY A 51 2.11 7.08 -17.20
C GLY A 51 2.98 6.11 -16.41
N LEU A 52 2.83 4.81 -16.71
CA LEU A 52 3.65 3.75 -16.14
C LEU A 52 4.89 3.50 -17.02
N PRO A 53 6.03 3.06 -16.44
CA PRO A 53 7.20 2.71 -17.22
C PRO A 53 6.96 1.57 -18.21
N GLU A 54 7.75 1.53 -19.28
CA GLU A 54 7.76 0.42 -20.24
C GLU A 54 7.97 -0.92 -19.54
N GLY A 55 7.20 -1.93 -19.95
CA GLY A 55 7.19 -3.27 -19.37
C GLY A 55 6.06 -3.50 -18.36
N PHE A 56 5.49 -2.46 -17.77
CA PHE A 56 4.36 -2.61 -16.83
C PHE A 56 3.10 -3.16 -17.50
N GLU A 57 2.92 -2.93 -18.80
CA GLU A 57 1.85 -3.51 -19.61
C GLU A 57 1.96 -5.04 -19.77
N THR A 58 3.13 -5.61 -19.51
CA THR A 58 3.36 -7.07 -19.58
C THR A 58 3.03 -7.79 -18.28
N LEU A 59 2.84 -7.04 -17.18
CA LEU A 59 2.60 -7.63 -15.86
C LEU A 59 1.19 -8.23 -15.78
N ILE A 60 1.08 -9.36 -15.07
CA ILE A 60 -0.20 -10.02 -14.86
C ILE A 60 -1.11 -9.09 -14.06
N THR A 61 -2.25 -8.76 -14.65
CA THR A 61 -3.34 -8.07 -13.94
C THR A 61 -4.33 -9.11 -13.40
N PRO A 62 -4.51 -9.22 -12.08
CA PRO A 62 -5.49 -10.13 -11.50
C PRO A 62 -6.90 -9.87 -12.03
N ALA A 63 -7.56 -10.86 -12.62
CA ALA A 63 -8.98 -10.75 -13.00
C ALA A 63 -9.89 -10.51 -11.79
N LYS A 64 -9.48 -11.00 -10.62
CA LYS A 64 -10.11 -10.73 -9.32
C LYS A 64 -9.05 -10.46 -8.27
N SER A 65 -9.10 -9.26 -7.72
CA SER A 65 -8.36 -8.89 -6.52
C SER A 65 -9.18 -9.23 -5.29
N LEU A 66 -8.55 -9.93 -4.33
CA LEU A 66 -9.13 -10.21 -3.03
C LEU A 66 -8.69 -9.10 -2.06
N LEU A 67 -9.62 -8.57 -1.28
CA LEU A 67 -9.34 -7.58 -0.26
C LEU A 67 -10.38 -7.74 0.84
N VAL A 68 -9.95 -7.97 2.08
CA VAL A 68 -10.82 -7.86 3.24
C VAL A 68 -11.10 -6.37 3.48
N PRO A 69 -12.37 -5.96 3.67
CA PRO A 69 -12.69 -4.58 4.02
C PRO A 69 -11.90 -4.11 5.25
N ALA A 70 -11.38 -2.87 5.20
CA ALA A 70 -10.48 -2.36 6.24
C ALA A 70 -11.13 -2.33 7.64
N ASP A 71 -12.44 -2.11 7.71
CA ASP A 71 -13.25 -2.12 8.94
C ASP A 71 -13.48 -3.52 9.52
N GLN A 72 -13.20 -4.58 8.75
CA GLN A 72 -13.31 -5.98 9.18
C GLN A 72 -11.96 -6.64 9.46
N ALA A 73 -10.88 -6.08 8.91
CA ALA A 73 -9.55 -6.69 8.96
C ALA A 73 -9.04 -6.91 10.40
N ASP A 74 -9.25 -5.95 11.30
CA ASP A 74 -8.78 -6.05 12.69
C ASP A 74 -9.53 -7.17 13.46
N VAL A 75 -10.84 -7.28 13.27
CA VAL A 75 -11.67 -8.32 13.91
C VAL A 75 -11.25 -9.73 13.46
N LEU A 76 -10.87 -9.88 12.19
CA LEU A 76 -10.48 -11.17 11.62
C LEU A 76 -9.02 -11.55 11.92
N ARG A 77 -8.14 -10.57 12.20
CA ARG A 77 -6.70 -10.78 12.35
C ARG A 77 -6.38 -11.83 13.40
N ASP A 78 -6.93 -11.70 14.59
CA ASP A 78 -6.54 -12.53 15.73
C ASP A 78 -6.95 -14.00 15.53
N VAL A 79 -8.13 -14.23 14.94
CA VAL A 79 -8.63 -15.57 14.60
C VAL A 79 -7.76 -16.20 13.51
N ALA A 80 -7.50 -15.48 12.42
CA ALA A 80 -6.71 -15.97 11.30
C ALA A 80 -5.25 -16.26 11.70
N LEU A 81 -4.66 -15.42 12.54
CA LEU A 81 -3.29 -15.60 13.03
C LEU A 81 -3.18 -16.82 13.94
N ALA A 82 -4.13 -17.02 14.85
CA ALA A 82 -4.14 -18.19 15.73
C ALA A 82 -4.29 -19.50 14.94
N GLU A 83 -5.15 -19.50 13.92
CA GLU A 83 -5.31 -20.64 13.01
C GLU A 83 -4.01 -20.95 12.27
N TRP A 84 -3.38 -19.93 11.66
CA TRP A 84 -2.12 -20.07 10.95
C TRP A 84 -0.99 -20.63 11.84
N LEU A 85 -0.80 -20.06 13.05
CA LEU A 85 0.20 -20.52 14.00
C LEU A 85 -0.03 -21.99 14.40
N THR A 86 -1.28 -22.35 14.70
CA THR A 86 -1.65 -23.71 15.11
C THR A 86 -1.41 -24.72 13.99
N ALA A 87 -1.72 -24.34 12.76
CA ALA A 87 -1.59 -25.22 11.60
C ALA A 87 -0.13 -25.44 11.16
N LEU A 88 0.75 -24.43 11.33
CA LEU A 88 2.07 -24.41 10.68
C LEU A 88 3.30 -24.41 11.62
N SER A 89 3.12 -24.39 12.95
CA SER A 89 4.25 -24.27 13.90
C SER A 89 4.61 -25.57 14.65
N LYS A 90 4.50 -26.73 13.98
CA LYS A 90 4.91 -28.03 14.56
C LYS A 90 6.25 -28.52 14.03
#